data_AF-A0A3B9QPD6-F1
#
_entry.id   AF-A0A3B9QPD6-F1
#
_cell.length_a   1.000
_cell.length_b   1.000
_cell.length_c   1.000
_cell.angle_alpha   90.00
_cell.angle_beta   90.00
_cell.angle_gamma   90.00
#
_symmetry.space_group_name_H-M   'P 1'
#
loop_
_entity.id
_entity.type
_entity.pdbx_description
1 polymer ?
#
loop_
_entity_poly.entity_id
_entity_poly.type
_entity_poly.pdbx_seq_one_letter_code
_entity_poly.pdbx_strand_id
1 'polypeptide(L)'
;MLALVVVGLVLVSVWGLTPGIAGGGGGVVLDVDPSHPAYPAVKYLIDTGVISIADTGGEFRGDSALLRYDAAQWLYRAMQRMGQAQAGVDVAGLESRLNSLQAQVQNLQADVASNASGISSLKTSVNSISSEVQSLKTQAPAGLSGRVQTNFLLGITGVLLGIAAVAMVLFWP
;
A
#
# COMPACT_ATOMS: atom_id res chain seq x y z
N MET A 1 -14.33 -15.44 -72.85
CA MET A 1 -14.74 -16.85 -72.72
C MET A 1 -13.48 -17.71 -72.89
N LEU A 2 -13.20 -18.58 -71.91
CA LEU A 2 -12.17 -19.65 -71.91
C LEU A 2 -10.69 -19.21 -72.02
N ALA A 3 -9.69 -19.90 -71.48
CA ALA A 3 -9.52 -20.94 -70.45
C ALA A 3 -8.01 -21.28 -70.42
N LEU A 4 -7.52 -21.73 -69.25
CA LEU A 4 -6.38 -22.64 -69.00
C LEU A 4 -4.95 -22.23 -69.49
N VAL A 5 -3.86 -22.12 -68.68
CA VAL A 5 -3.25 -22.91 -67.57
C VAL A 5 -1.92 -23.56 -68.01
N VAL A 6 -0.97 -23.62 -67.05
CA VAL A 6 0.32 -24.37 -66.98
C VAL A 6 1.58 -23.58 -67.43
N VAL A 7 2.33 -22.93 -66.53
CA VAL A 7 3.25 -23.39 -65.44
C VAL A 7 4.71 -23.39 -65.90
N GLY A 8 5.55 -22.67 -65.13
CA GLY A 8 7.01 -22.70 -65.20
C GLY A 8 7.59 -21.96 -64.00
N LEU A 9 7.65 -22.65 -62.86
CA LEU A 9 8.20 -22.23 -61.56
C LEU A 9 9.65 -21.73 -61.66
N VAL A 10 9.92 -20.55 -61.10
CA VAL A 10 11.21 -20.26 -60.46
C VAL A 10 10.92 -19.54 -59.13
N LEU A 11 10.91 -20.31 -58.04
CA LEU A 11 11.00 -19.79 -56.68
C LEU A 11 12.46 -19.36 -56.45
N VAL A 12 12.73 -18.07 -56.54
CA VAL A 12 13.95 -17.50 -55.97
C VAL A 12 13.70 -17.32 -54.48
N SER A 13 14.34 -18.17 -53.68
CA SER A 13 14.43 -18.06 -52.23
C SER A 13 15.09 -16.74 -51.86
N VAL A 14 14.28 -15.75 -51.45
CA VAL A 14 14.76 -14.55 -50.78
C VAL A 14 15.01 -14.91 -49.31
N TRP A 15 16.17 -15.51 -49.05
CA TRP A 15 16.78 -15.50 -47.71
C TRP A 15 17.99 -14.57 -47.79
N GLY A 16 17.92 -13.49 -47.02
CA GLY A 16 18.92 -12.44 -46.98
C GLY A 16 18.33 -11.11 -47.40
N LEU A 17 18.46 -10.13 -46.51
CA LEU A 17 18.14 -8.70 -46.68
C LEU A 17 16.73 -8.24 -46.25
N THR A 18 16.42 -8.39 -44.97
CA THR A 18 15.72 -7.31 -44.25
C THR A 18 16.58 -6.87 -43.07
N PRO A 19 17.30 -5.75 -43.18
CA PRO A 19 18.01 -5.18 -42.05
C PRO A 19 17.05 -4.38 -41.17
N GLY A 20 16.98 -4.75 -39.89
CA GLY A 20 16.59 -3.86 -38.80
C GLY A 20 15.19 -4.06 -38.23
N ILE A 21 15.12 -4.67 -37.04
CA ILE A 21 14.50 -4.03 -35.87
C ILE A 21 15.45 -4.25 -34.69
N ALA A 22 16.04 -3.16 -34.23
CA ALA A 22 16.78 -3.09 -32.98
C ALA A 22 15.77 -3.05 -31.82
N GLY A 23 15.94 -3.93 -30.83
CA GLY A 23 15.15 -3.96 -29.61
C GLY A 23 15.65 -5.04 -28.65
N GLY A 24 16.66 -4.68 -27.84
CA GLY A 24 17.00 -5.27 -26.54
C GLY A 24 17.02 -6.80 -26.35
N GLY A 25 18.21 -7.37 -26.23
CA GLY A 25 18.44 -8.64 -25.51
C GLY A 25 18.91 -9.79 -26.41
N GLY A 26 20.19 -10.13 -26.28
CA GLY A 26 20.90 -11.32 -26.78
C GLY A 26 20.15 -12.26 -27.73
N GLY A 27 20.48 -12.17 -29.02
CA GLY A 27 20.00 -13.07 -30.06
C GLY A 27 20.42 -14.52 -29.82
N VAL A 28 19.57 -15.23 -29.11
CA VAL A 28 19.45 -16.68 -29.11
C VAL A 28 18.55 -17.03 -30.29
N VAL A 29 19.12 -17.50 -31.40
CA VAL A 29 18.34 -17.95 -32.55
C VAL A 29 17.84 -19.37 -32.26
N LEU A 30 16.76 -19.47 -31.49
CA LEU A 30 16.18 -20.76 -31.16
C LEU A 30 15.54 -21.39 -32.41
N ASP A 31 16.27 -22.32 -33.05
CA ASP A 31 15.85 -23.12 -34.21
C ASP A 31 14.83 -24.23 -33.87
N VAL A 32 13.92 -23.97 -32.93
CA VAL A 32 12.85 -24.90 -32.55
C VAL A 32 11.53 -24.24 -32.88
N ASP A 33 10.69 -24.91 -33.67
CA ASP A 33 9.36 -24.41 -34.01
C ASP A 33 8.56 -24.14 -32.72
N PRO A 34 7.97 -22.94 -32.54
CA PRO A 34 7.16 -22.60 -31.38
C PRO A 34 5.99 -23.57 -31.09
N SER A 35 5.53 -24.30 -32.09
CA SER A 35 4.46 -25.30 -31.99
C SER A 35 4.96 -26.69 -31.57
N HIS A 36 6.28 -26.90 -31.50
CA HIS A 36 6.87 -28.17 -31.12
C HIS A 36 6.64 -28.47 -29.62
N PRO A 37 6.28 -29.69 -29.23
CA PRO A 37 5.96 -30.02 -27.84
C PRO A 37 7.10 -29.77 -26.85
N ALA A 38 8.36 -29.88 -27.28
CA ALA A 38 9.52 -29.63 -26.43
C ALA A 38 9.93 -28.14 -26.36
N TYR A 39 9.38 -27.28 -27.23
CA TYR A 39 9.70 -25.85 -27.26
C TYR A 39 9.65 -25.16 -25.89
N PRO A 40 8.56 -25.29 -25.09
CA PRO A 40 8.49 -24.62 -23.78
C PRO A 40 9.58 -25.10 -22.81
N ALA A 41 9.92 -26.38 -22.82
CA ALA A 41 10.97 -26.93 -21.97
C ALA A 41 12.35 -26.45 -22.40
N VAL A 42 12.63 -26.46 -23.70
CA VAL A 42 13.90 -25.99 -24.26
C VAL A 42 14.11 -24.51 -23.97
N LYS A 43 13.09 -23.69 -24.24
CA LYS A 43 13.11 -22.26 -23.94
C LYS A 43 13.39 -22.01 -22.46
N TYR A 44 12.69 -22.72 -21.58
CA TYR A 44 12.91 -22.61 -20.13
C TYR A 44 14.35 -23.00 -19.72
N LEU A 45 14.91 -24.09 -20.27
CA LEU A 45 16.26 -24.54 -19.93
C LEU A 45 17.37 -23.60 -20.45
N ILE A 46 17.11 -22.90 -21.56
CA ILE A 46 18.00 -21.86 -22.08
C ILE A 46 17.88 -20.58 -21.25
N ASP A 47 16.65 -20.13 -20.96
CA ASP A 47 16.39 -18.93 -20.15
C ASP A 47 16.94 -19.10 -18.72
N THR A 48 16.86 -20.31 -18.18
CA THR A 48 17.46 -20.67 -16.89
C THR A 48 18.96 -20.95 -16.98
N GLY A 49 19.57 -20.91 -18.18
CA GLY A 49 21.01 -21.11 -18.39
C GLY A 49 21.51 -22.51 -18.02
N VAL A 50 20.64 -23.52 -18.02
CA VAL A 50 20.99 -24.94 -17.93
C VAL A 50 21.59 -25.40 -19.25
N ILE A 51 20.98 -25.01 -20.37
CA ILE A 51 21.47 -25.26 -21.72
C ILE A 51 22.15 -23.99 -22.24
N SER A 52 23.38 -24.12 -22.74
CA SER A 52 24.13 -23.05 -23.40
C SER A 52 24.15 -23.30 -24.89
N ILE A 53 23.66 -22.33 -25.65
CA ILE A 53 23.66 -22.31 -27.12
C ILE A 53 24.68 -21.30 -27.67
N ALA A 54 25.40 -20.61 -26.78
CA ALA A 54 26.45 -19.64 -27.15
C ALA A 54 27.57 -20.33 -27.94
N ASP A 55 27.91 -21.57 -27.58
CA ASP A 55 28.95 -22.36 -28.22
C ASP A 55 28.50 -22.97 -29.56
N THR A 56 27.18 -22.98 -29.83
CA THR A 56 26.55 -23.58 -31.03
C THR A 56 26.09 -22.51 -32.03
N GLY A 57 26.48 -21.25 -31.84
CA GLY A 57 26.08 -20.15 -32.74
C GLY A 57 24.61 -19.73 -32.60
N GLY A 58 23.96 -20.08 -31.49
CA GLY A 58 22.59 -19.67 -31.16
C GLY A 58 21.53 -20.74 -31.37
N GLU A 59 21.83 -21.85 -32.05
CA GLU A 59 20.88 -22.93 -32.36
C GLU A 59 20.78 -23.98 -31.24
N PHE A 60 19.60 -24.60 -31.08
CA PHE A 60 19.38 -25.70 -30.14
C PHE A 60 19.66 -27.09 -30.74
N ARG A 61 19.39 -27.28 -32.03
CA ARG A 61 19.61 -28.54 -32.79
C ARG A 61 18.90 -29.77 -32.21
N GLY A 62 17.56 -29.72 -32.17
CA GLY A 62 16.72 -30.77 -31.58
C GLY A 62 16.89 -32.17 -32.19
N ASP A 63 17.27 -32.27 -33.46
CA ASP A 63 17.45 -33.53 -34.19
C ASP A 63 18.89 -34.11 -34.10
N SER A 64 19.82 -33.39 -33.47
CA SER A 64 21.21 -33.84 -33.34
C SER A 64 21.40 -34.82 -32.18
N ALA A 65 22.32 -35.77 -32.36
CA ALA A 65 22.66 -36.72 -31.30
C ALA A 65 23.30 -36.00 -30.10
N LEU A 66 22.74 -36.22 -28.90
CA LEU A 66 23.26 -35.66 -27.67
C LEU A 66 24.54 -36.39 -27.22
N LEU A 67 25.64 -35.66 -27.04
CA LEU A 67 26.86 -36.22 -26.47
C LEU A 67 26.73 -36.38 -24.95
N ARG A 68 27.35 -37.44 -24.41
CA ARG A 68 27.38 -37.70 -22.97
C ARG A 68 28.02 -36.56 -22.17
N TYR A 69 29.02 -35.90 -22.76
CA TYR A 69 29.68 -34.73 -22.15
C TYR A 69 28.73 -33.53 -22.02
N ASP A 70 27.94 -33.25 -23.06
CA ASP A 70 27.00 -32.14 -23.05
C ASP A 70 25.88 -32.39 -22.04
N ALA A 71 25.32 -33.60 -22.03
CA ALA A 71 24.34 -34.03 -21.06
C ALA A 71 24.86 -33.89 -19.61
N ALA A 72 26.13 -34.27 -19.36
CA ALA A 72 26.74 -34.14 -18.05
C ALA A 72 26.88 -32.68 -17.60
N GLN A 73 27.24 -31.77 -18.52
CA GLN A 73 27.32 -30.34 -18.20
C GLN A 73 25.95 -29.73 -17.90
N TRP A 74 24.93 -30.08 -18.68
CA TRP A 74 23.56 -29.62 -18.42
C TRP A 74 23.06 -30.12 -17.08
N LEU A 75 23.30 -31.40 -16.76
CA LEU A 75 22.94 -31.99 -15.47
C LEU A 75 23.68 -31.32 -14.32
N TYR A 76 24.98 -31.05 -14.46
CA TYR A 76 25.78 -30.35 -13.45
C TYR A 76 25.20 -28.95 -13.16
N ARG A 77 24.89 -28.17 -14.20
CA ARG A 77 24.30 -26.82 -14.05
C ARG A 77 22.91 -26.90 -13.43
N ALA A 78 22.10 -27.87 -13.81
CA ALA A 78 20.77 -28.08 -13.24
C ALA A 78 20.84 -28.39 -11.73
N MET A 79 21.73 -29.30 -11.32
CA MET A 79 21.89 -29.65 -9.90
C MET A 79 22.44 -28.47 -9.08
N GLN A 80 23.41 -27.72 -9.61
CA GLN A 80 23.97 -26.56 -8.93
C GLN A 80 22.93 -25.45 -8.74
N ARG A 81 22.02 -25.27 -9.71
CA ARG A 81 20.91 -24.31 -9.61
C ARG A 81 19.83 -24.76 -8.64
N MET A 82 19.53 -26.06 -8.60
CA MET A 82 18.58 -26.61 -7.63
C MET A 82 19.12 -26.47 -6.19
N GLY A 83 20.42 -26.69 -5.98
CA GLY A 83 21.09 -26.43 -4.70
C GLY A 83 21.06 -24.95 -4.30
N GLN A 84 21.18 -24.03 -5.27
CA GLN A 84 21.07 -22.58 -5.01
C GLN A 84 19.62 -22.10 -4.83
N ALA A 85 18.65 -22.68 -5.52
CA ALA A 85 17.23 -22.37 -5.34
C ALA A 85 16.77 -22.69 -3.91
N GLN A 86 17.33 -23.73 -3.31
CA GLN A 86 17.09 -24.08 -1.92
C GLN A 86 17.87 -23.20 -0.93
N ALA A 87 19.01 -22.65 -1.34
CA ALA A 87 19.78 -21.67 -0.55
C ALA A 87 19.22 -20.23 -0.64
N GLY A 88 18.40 -19.92 -1.66
CA GLY A 88 17.84 -18.59 -1.88
C GLY A 88 16.51 -18.31 -1.17
N VAL A 89 15.82 -19.35 -0.70
CA VAL A 89 14.62 -19.20 0.14
C VAL A 89 15.02 -19.42 1.59
N ASP A 90 15.43 -18.35 2.26
CA ASP A 90 15.65 -18.35 3.71
C ASP A 90 14.29 -18.45 4.43
N VAL A 91 13.73 -19.67 4.44
CA VAL A 91 12.43 -19.98 5.06
C VAL A 91 12.46 -19.64 6.55
N ALA A 92 13.59 -19.86 7.22
CA ALA A 92 13.77 -19.52 8.64
C ALA A 92 13.76 -18.00 8.87
N GLY A 93 14.42 -17.23 7.99
CA GLY A 93 14.36 -15.77 7.99
C GLY A 93 12.96 -15.24 7.72
N LEU A 94 12.23 -15.86 6.78
CA LEU A 94 10.83 -15.53 6.51
C LEU A 94 9.93 -15.82 7.71
N GLU A 95 10.10 -16.96 8.38
CA GLU A 95 9.35 -17.33 9.58
C GLU A 95 9.61 -16.35 10.73
N SER A 96 10.87 -15.98 10.96
CA SER A 96 11.25 -14.96 11.95
C SER A 96 10.61 -13.60 11.66
N ARG A 97 10.62 -13.17 10.39
CA ARG A 97 9.94 -11.93 9.97
C ARG A 97 8.44 -12.01 10.15
N LEU A 98 7.82 -13.15 9.86
CA LEU A 98 6.39 -13.37 10.03
C LEU A 98 5.98 -13.29 11.51
N ASN A 99 6.75 -13.92 12.39
CA ASN A 99 6.54 -13.87 13.85
C ASN A 99 6.70 -12.44 14.39
N SER A 100 7.71 -11.70 13.92
CA SER A 100 7.89 -10.29 14.30
C SER A 100 6.71 -9.43 13.83
N LEU A 101 6.25 -9.63 12.59
CA LEU A 101 5.10 -8.90 12.05
C LEU A 101 3.81 -9.22 12.82
N GLN A 102 3.62 -10.48 13.21
CA GLN A 102 2.47 -10.90 14.02
C GLN A 102 2.47 -10.21 15.39
N ALA A 103 3.63 -10.13 16.06
CA ALA A 103 3.78 -9.42 17.32
C ALA A 103 3.49 -7.91 17.17
N GLN A 104 3.99 -7.28 16.10
CA GLN A 104 3.73 -5.87 15.82
C GLN A 104 2.23 -5.60 15.59
N VAL A 105 1.53 -6.47 14.85
CA VAL A 105 0.09 -6.35 14.63
C VAL A 105 -0.69 -6.47 15.94
N GLN A 106 -0.32 -7.40 16.83
CA GLN A 106 -0.97 -7.53 18.14
C GLN A 106 -0.79 -6.28 19.01
N ASN A 107 0.42 -5.70 19.03
CA ASN A 107 0.66 -4.44 19.74
C ASN A 107 -0.16 -3.29 19.15
N LEU A 108 -0.22 -3.19 17.82
CA LEU A 108 -0.99 -2.14 17.15
C LEU A 108 -2.49 -2.26 17.45
N GLN A 109 -3.02 -3.48 17.56
CA GLN A 109 -4.40 -3.72 17.98
C GLN A 109 -4.66 -3.23 19.42
N ALA A 110 -3.71 -3.46 20.34
CA ALA A 110 -3.81 -3.00 21.72
C ALA A 110 -3.77 -1.45 21.80
N ASP A 111 -2.91 -0.81 21.01
CA ASP A 111 -2.82 0.66 20.93
C ASP A 111 -4.11 1.26 20.39
N VAL A 112 -4.69 0.67 19.33
CA VAL A 112 -5.98 1.11 18.77
C VAL A 112 -7.11 0.99 19.79
N ALA A 113 -7.16 -0.11 20.55
CA ALA A 113 -8.16 -0.29 21.60
C ALA A 113 -8.01 0.76 22.73
N SER A 114 -6.76 1.06 23.11
CA SER A 114 -6.45 2.08 24.11
C SER A 114 -6.84 3.47 23.62
N ASN A 115 -6.51 3.81 22.37
CA ASN A 115 -6.89 5.08 21.77
C ASN A 115 -8.41 5.25 21.64
N ALA A 116 -9.14 4.19 21.25
CA ALA A 116 -10.59 4.21 21.20
C ALA A 116 -11.20 4.53 22.58
N SER A 117 -10.65 3.93 23.64
CA SER A 117 -11.06 4.20 25.03
C SER A 117 -10.75 5.65 25.43
N GLY A 118 -9.56 6.17 25.09
CA GLY A 118 -9.18 7.55 25.32
C GLY A 118 -10.10 8.56 24.62
N ILE A 119 -10.47 8.30 23.36
CA ILE A 119 -11.42 9.13 22.58
C ILE A 119 -12.80 9.15 23.23
N SER A 120 -13.28 8.00 23.72
CA SER A 120 -14.58 7.90 24.41
C SER A 120 -14.59 8.74 25.71
N SER A 121 -13.52 8.67 26.48
CA SER A 121 -13.35 9.50 27.69
C SER A 121 -13.30 10.98 27.35
N LEU A 122 -12.54 11.37 26.33
CA LEU A 122 -12.45 12.76 25.89
C LEU A 122 -13.82 13.29 25.41
N LYS A 123 -14.58 12.48 24.67
CA LYS A 123 -15.94 12.82 24.25
C LYS A 123 -16.86 13.07 25.43
N THR A 124 -16.77 12.24 26.48
CA THR A 124 -17.54 12.43 27.72
C THR A 124 -17.16 13.76 28.39
N SER A 125 -15.87 14.05 28.52
CA SER A 125 -15.39 15.31 29.10
C SER A 125 -15.87 16.52 28.31
N VAL A 126 -15.81 16.48 26.98
CA VAL A 126 -16.32 17.56 26.10
C VAL A 126 -17.81 17.78 26.29
N ASN A 127 -18.61 16.73 26.40
CA ASN A 127 -20.05 16.85 26.65
C ASN A 127 -20.35 17.46 28.03
N SER A 128 -19.58 17.10 29.06
CA SER A 128 -19.69 17.69 30.40
C SER A 128 -19.38 19.18 30.37
N ILE A 129 -18.24 19.55 29.77
CA ILE A 129 -17.83 20.96 29.62
C ILE A 129 -18.87 21.74 28.82
N SER A 130 -19.40 21.18 27.73
CA SER A 130 -20.45 21.83 26.95
C SER A 130 -21.71 22.09 27.79
N SER A 131 -22.07 21.16 28.68
CA SER A 131 -23.22 21.31 29.58
C SER A 131 -22.97 22.36 30.65
N GLU A 132 -21.76 22.39 31.23
CA GLU A 132 -21.34 23.41 32.19
C GLU A 132 -21.33 24.81 31.57
N VAL A 133 -20.79 24.96 30.36
CA VAL A 133 -20.80 26.22 29.61
C VAL A 133 -22.23 26.70 29.36
N GLN A 134 -23.14 25.80 28.96
CA GLN A 134 -24.55 26.14 28.76
C GLN A 134 -25.21 26.60 30.07
N SER A 135 -24.94 25.90 31.17
CA SER A 135 -25.42 26.25 32.51
C SER A 135 -24.93 27.64 32.92
N LEU A 136 -23.62 27.91 32.81
CA LEU A 136 -23.02 29.22 33.10
C LEU A 136 -23.64 30.33 32.25
N LYS A 137 -23.88 30.08 30.95
CA LYS A 137 -24.52 31.04 30.05
C LYS A 137 -25.96 31.36 30.45
N THR A 138 -26.69 30.40 31.01
CA THR A 138 -28.06 30.64 31.52
C THR A 138 -28.07 31.35 32.88
N GLN A 139 -27.14 31.01 33.78
CA GLN A 139 -27.10 31.55 35.13
C GLN A 139 -26.52 32.97 35.19
N ALA A 140 -25.51 33.28 34.39
CA ALA A 140 -24.81 34.56 34.46
C ALA A 140 -25.72 35.78 34.16
N PRO A 141 -26.59 35.81 33.13
CA PRO A 141 -27.43 36.96 32.86
C PRO A 141 -28.62 37.07 33.82
N ALA A 142 -29.30 35.95 34.09
CA ALA A 142 -30.55 35.95 34.85
C ALA A 142 -30.31 36.16 36.35
N GLY A 143 -29.33 35.47 36.92
CA GLY A 143 -29.02 35.56 38.35
C GLY A 143 -28.34 36.88 38.72
N LEU A 144 -27.43 37.37 37.88
CA LEU A 144 -26.69 38.60 38.16
C LEU A 144 -27.56 39.84 37.95
N SER A 145 -28.32 39.93 36.85
CA SER A 145 -29.17 41.10 36.57
C SER A 145 -30.24 41.29 37.66
N GLY A 146 -30.92 40.22 38.07
CA GLY A 146 -31.93 40.28 39.13
C GLY A 146 -31.36 40.68 40.50
N ARG A 147 -30.18 40.15 40.87
CA ARG A 147 -29.50 40.51 42.12
C ARG A 147 -28.97 41.94 42.12
N VAL A 148 -28.40 42.40 41.00
CA VAL A 148 -27.92 43.78 40.85
C VAL A 148 -29.08 44.76 40.93
N GLN A 149 -30.20 44.50 40.23
CA GLN A 149 -31.39 45.36 40.30
C GLN A 149 -31.98 45.40 41.71
N THR A 150 -32.13 44.25 42.37
CA THR A 150 -32.68 44.18 43.73
C THR A 150 -31.81 44.95 44.73
N ASN A 151 -30.49 44.72 44.70
CA ASN A 151 -29.55 45.41 45.60
C ASN A 151 -29.49 46.92 45.30
N PHE A 152 -29.55 47.32 44.04
CA PHE A 152 -29.56 48.73 43.66
C PHE A 152 -30.83 49.44 44.15
N LEU A 153 -32.00 48.80 43.99
CA LEU A 153 -33.27 49.36 44.45
C LEU A 153 -33.34 49.46 45.98
N LEU A 154 -32.87 48.44 46.71
CA LEU A 154 -32.73 48.48 48.16
C LEU A 154 -31.74 49.58 48.61
N GLY A 155 -30.64 49.74 47.88
CA GLY A 155 -29.67 50.80 48.14
C GLY A 155 -30.28 52.20 48.00
N ILE A 156 -30.94 52.50 46.88
CA ILE A 156 -31.57 53.81 46.65
C ILE A 156 -32.68 54.08 47.65
N THR A 157 -33.56 53.11 47.89
CA THR A 157 -34.66 53.26 48.85
C THR A 157 -34.14 53.51 50.27
N GLY A 158 -33.08 52.81 50.68
CA GLY A 158 -32.40 53.07 51.94
C GLY A 158 -31.83 54.49 52.05
N VAL A 159 -31.18 54.99 51.00
CA VAL A 159 -30.66 56.38 50.95
C VAL A 159 -31.80 57.39 51.03
N LEU A 160 -32.87 57.21 50.27
CA LEU A 160 -34.02 58.10 50.29
C LEU A 160 -34.69 58.16 51.66
N LEU A 161 -34.90 57.02 52.30
CA LEU A 161 -35.45 56.95 53.65
C LEU A 161 -34.51 57.60 54.68
N GLY A 162 -33.20 57.39 54.55
CA GLY A 162 -32.20 58.05 55.40
C GLY A 162 -32.26 59.58 55.29
N ILE A 163 -32.32 60.12 54.06
CA ILE A 163 -32.46 61.56 53.83
C ILE A 163 -33.79 62.08 54.41
N ALA A 164 -34.89 61.35 54.23
CA ALA A 164 -36.20 61.73 54.78
C ALA A 164 -36.21 61.75 56.32
N ALA A 165 -35.55 60.78 56.96
CA ALA A 165 -35.41 60.74 58.42
C ALA A 165 -34.62 61.95 58.94
N VAL A 166 -33.52 62.32 58.26
CA VAL A 166 -32.75 63.53 58.60
C VAL A 166 -33.61 64.78 58.42
N ALA A 167 -34.37 64.87 57.31
CA ALA A 167 -35.24 66.01 57.05
C ALA A 167 -36.34 66.17 58.11
N MET A 168 -36.95 65.08 58.59
CA MET A 168 -37.94 65.13 59.67
C MET A 168 -37.34 65.69 60.97
N VAL A 169 -36.16 65.21 61.39
CA VAL A 169 -35.49 65.69 62.61
C VAL A 169 -35.13 67.17 62.51
N LEU A 170 -34.76 67.64 61.32
CA LEU A 170 -34.35 69.02 61.08
C LEU A 170 -35.54 69.99 60.98
N PHE A 171 -36.67 69.53 60.41
CA PHE A 171 -37.83 70.38 60.13
C PHE A 171 -38.89 70.33 61.24
N TRP A 172 -38.86 69.32 62.11
CA TRP A 172 -39.78 69.18 63.25
C TRP A 172 -39.00 68.89 64.55
N PRO A 173 -38.36 69.91 65.15
CA PRO A 173 -37.63 69.75 66.41
C PRO A 173 -38.55 69.59 67.63
#